data_AF-A0A839JD17-F1
#
_entry.id   AF-A0A839JD17-F1
#
_cell.length_a   1.000
_cell.length_b   1.000
_cell.length_c   1.000
_cell.angle_alpha   90.00
_cell.angle_beta   90.00
_cell.angle_gamma   90.00
#
_symmetry.space_group_name_H-M   'P 1'
#
loop_
_entity.id
_entity.type
_entity.pdbx_description
1 polymer ?
#
loop_
_entity_poly.entity_id
_entity_poly.type
_entity_poly.pdbx_seq_one_letter_code
_entity_poly.pdbx_strand_id
1 'polypeptide(L)'
;MLVGGRDRTNLVDGVDKQVGLVRAALADEPDVPVRGMLCFIDADWPVIGGDFMVRDVGVLWPKKLAKLLAAPGPLAADRIAELQWRLHEAFPRSKHAS
;
A
#
# COMPACT_ATOMS: atom_id res chain seq x y z
N MET A 1 -5.80 6.90 14.71
CA MET A 1 -6.75 7.22 13.61
C MET A 1 -8.07 6.54 13.93
N LEU A 2 -9.18 7.28 14.01
CA LEU A 2 -10.50 6.68 14.28
C LEU A 2 -11.21 6.32 12.96
N VAL A 3 -11.64 5.06 12.82
CA VAL A 3 -12.46 4.57 11.69
C VAL A 3 -13.67 3.85 12.26
N GLY A 4 -14.88 4.31 11.92
CA GLY A 4 -16.13 3.78 12.49
C GLY A 4 -16.16 3.86 14.02
N GLY A 5 -15.59 4.94 14.60
CA GLY A 5 -15.49 5.14 16.05
C GLY A 5 -14.42 4.32 16.77
N ARG A 6 -13.60 3.52 16.08
CA ARG A 6 -12.56 2.67 16.68
C ARG A 6 -11.16 3.18 16.33
N ASP A 7 -10.22 3.10 17.27
CA ASP A 7 -8.81 3.39 16.96
C ASP A 7 -8.21 2.27 16.09
N ARG A 8 -7.69 2.67 14.94
CA ARG A 8 -7.08 1.82 13.92
C ARG A 8 -5.65 2.24 13.60
N THR A 9 -4.97 2.94 14.52
CA THR A 9 -3.55 3.31 14.35
C THR A 9 -2.66 2.09 14.09
N ASN A 10 -3.02 0.94 14.67
CA ASN A 10 -2.35 -0.33 14.42
C ASN A 10 -2.32 -0.78 12.95
N LEU A 11 -3.27 -0.35 12.12
CA LEU A 11 -3.25 -0.62 10.69
C LEU A 11 -2.12 0.13 9.99
N VAL A 12 -1.82 1.35 10.45
CA VAL A 12 -0.68 2.13 9.94
C VAL A 12 0.62 1.44 10.33
N ASP A 13 0.73 0.93 11.56
CA ASP A 13 1.91 0.15 12.00
C ASP A 13 2.11 -1.11 11.15
N GLY A 14 1.01 -1.81 10.85
CA GLY A 14 1.04 -2.99 9.98
C GLY A 14 1.54 -2.67 8.57
N VAL A 15 1.02 -1.61 7.95
CA VAL A 15 1.46 -1.18 6.62
C VAL A 15 2.90 -0.71 6.62
N ASP A 16 3.33 0.05 7.62
CA ASP A 16 4.71 0.51 7.73
C ASP A 16 5.69 -0.68 7.80
N LYS A 17 5.37 -1.69 8.61
CA LYS A 17 6.13 -2.95 8.65
C LYS A 17 6.18 -3.64 7.29
N GLN A 18 5.04 -3.74 6.59
CA GLN A 18 4.98 -4.36 5.25
C GLN A 18 5.82 -3.58 4.23
N VAL A 19 5.74 -2.25 4.23
CA VAL A 19 6.56 -1.39 3.38
C VAL A 19 8.04 -1.61 3.67
N GLY A 20 8.44 -1.71 4.94
CA GLY A 20 9.81 -2.05 5.33
C GLY A 20 10.29 -3.38 4.74
N LEU A 21 9.45 -4.43 4.78
CA LEU A 21 9.77 -5.72 4.16
C LEU A 21 9.91 -5.60 2.64
N VAL A 22 8.99 -4.92 1.96
CA VAL A 22 9.06 -4.71 0.50
C VAL A 22 10.33 -3.93 0.12
N ARG A 23 10.68 -2.88 0.86
CA ARG A 23 11.92 -2.13 0.64
C ARG A 23 13.15 -3.00 0.84
N ALA A 24 13.18 -3.85 1.87
CA ALA A 24 14.28 -4.78 2.09
C ALA A 24 14.43 -5.80 0.96
N ALA A 25 13.32 -6.31 0.41
CA ALA A 25 13.33 -7.21 -0.74
C ALA A 25 13.83 -6.54 -2.05
N LEU A 26 13.79 -5.21 -2.11
CA LEU A 26 14.20 -4.37 -3.24
C LEU A 26 15.44 -3.51 -2.91
N ALA A 27 16.28 -3.94 -1.96
CA ALA A 27 17.37 -3.10 -1.44
C ALA A 27 18.46 -2.74 -2.47
N ASP A 28 18.63 -3.55 -3.51
CA ASP A 28 19.49 -3.34 -4.69
C ASP A 28 18.81 -2.50 -5.78
N GLU A 29 17.56 -2.09 -5.58
CA GLU A 29 16.72 -1.33 -6.52
C GLU A 29 16.18 -0.04 -5.86
N PRO A 30 17.05 0.87 -5.38
CA PRO A 30 16.67 2.01 -4.54
C PRO A 30 15.76 3.02 -5.25
N ASP A 31 15.78 3.05 -6.58
CA ASP A 31 14.98 3.97 -7.40
C ASP A 31 13.53 3.51 -7.57
N VAL A 32 13.19 2.28 -7.15
CA VAL A 32 11.82 1.77 -7.22
C VAL A 32 10.96 2.41 -6.12
N PRO A 33 9.94 3.22 -6.48
CA PRO A 33 9.12 3.88 -5.48
C PRO A 33 8.19 2.89 -4.79
N VAL A 34 8.31 2.77 -3.46
CA VAL A 34 7.39 2.00 -2.61
C VAL A 34 6.57 2.97 -1.76
N ARG A 35 5.24 2.82 -1.77
CA ARG A 35 4.32 3.61 -0.93
C ARG A 35 3.26 2.70 -0.31
N GLY A 36 3.10 2.79 1.01
CA GLY A 36 2.02 2.11 1.74
C GLY A 36 0.71 2.87 1.60
N MET A 37 -0.40 2.15 1.43
CA MET A 37 -1.74 2.73 1.38
C MET A 37 -2.76 1.89 2.15
N LEU A 38 -3.64 2.56 2.90
CA LEU A 38 -4.84 1.99 3.49
C LEU A 38 -6.06 2.48 2.70
N CYS A 39 -6.79 1.54 2.12
CA CYS A 39 -8.02 1.79 1.40
C CYS A 39 -9.21 1.32 2.24
N PHE A 40 -10.03 2.23 2.74
CA PHE A 40 -11.23 1.88 3.50
C PHE A 40 -12.47 1.88 2.61
N ILE A 41 -13.21 0.78 2.64
CA ILE A 41 -14.56 0.69 2.11
C ILE A 41 -15.55 1.11 3.21
N ASP A 42 -16.63 1.81 2.84
CA ASP A 42 -17.73 2.20 3.75
C ASP A 42 -17.32 2.99 5.00
N ALA A 43 -16.36 3.90 4.88
CA ALA A 43 -15.94 4.76 5.99
C ALA A 43 -16.79 6.04 6.08
N ASP A 44 -17.23 6.45 7.27
CA ASP A 44 -17.98 7.70 7.46
C ASP A 44 -17.04 8.92 7.53
N TRP A 45 -16.45 9.33 6.41
CA TRP A 45 -15.53 10.49 6.37
C TRP A 45 -16.19 11.70 5.68
N PRO A 46 -15.83 12.95 6.04
CA PRO A 46 -16.29 14.13 5.33
C PRO A 46 -15.99 14.05 3.83
N VAL A 47 -16.97 14.39 2.99
CA VAL A 47 -16.90 14.31 1.52
C VAL A 47 -15.77 15.20 0.92
N ILE A 48 -15.31 16.19 1.69
CA ILE A 48 -14.22 17.11 1.35
C ILE A 48 -13.01 16.75 2.24
N GLY A 49 -11.87 16.41 1.63
CA GLY A 49 -10.66 15.95 2.35
C GLY A 49 -10.34 14.45 2.20
N GLY A 50 -10.78 13.82 1.10
CA GLY A 50 -10.82 12.37 0.89
C GLY A 50 -9.49 11.60 0.78
N ASP A 51 -8.39 12.17 1.19
CA ASP A 51 -7.14 11.46 1.44
C ASP A 51 -6.24 12.25 2.38
N PHE A 52 -5.53 11.54 3.23
CA PHE A 52 -4.48 12.12 4.05
C PHE A 52 -3.35 11.13 4.25
N MET A 53 -2.23 11.64 4.75
CA MET A 53 -1.06 10.83 5.09
C MET A 53 -0.96 10.65 6.60
N VAL A 54 -0.59 9.46 7.05
CA VAL A 54 -0.18 9.19 8.43
C VAL A 54 1.16 8.45 8.39
N ARG A 55 2.24 9.07 8.87
CA ARG A 55 3.60 8.45 8.88
C ARG A 55 3.94 7.81 7.53
N ASP A 56 3.72 8.55 6.44
CA ASP A 56 3.94 8.13 5.04
C ASP A 56 3.02 7.04 4.48
N VAL A 57 2.03 6.58 5.25
CA VAL A 57 0.93 5.74 4.76
C VAL A 57 -0.20 6.62 4.24
N GLY A 58 -0.53 6.49 2.96
CA GLY A 58 -1.68 7.15 2.37
C GLY A 58 -2.97 6.49 2.82
N VAL A 59 -3.96 7.27 3.25
CA VAL A 59 -5.28 6.76 3.59
C VAL A 59 -6.31 7.39 2.67
N LEU A 60 -7.06 6.55 1.95
CA LEU A 60 -7.93 7.00 0.86
C LEU A 60 -9.08 6.03 0.56
N TRP A 61 -9.96 6.42 -0.36
CA TRP A 61 -11.11 5.64 -0.80
C TRP A 61 -10.84 4.83 -2.08
N PRO A 62 -11.58 3.73 -2.35
CA PRO A 62 -11.37 2.88 -3.53
C PRO A 62 -11.36 3.64 -4.85
N LYS A 63 -12.29 4.59 -5.03
CA LYS A 63 -12.38 5.41 -6.25
C LYS A 63 -11.10 6.24 -6.48
N LYS A 64 -10.52 6.76 -5.40
CA LYS A 64 -9.26 7.53 -5.48
C LYS A 64 -8.07 6.62 -5.73
N LEU A 65 -8.05 5.43 -5.11
CA LEU A 65 -7.00 4.43 -5.34
C LEU A 65 -6.99 3.99 -6.80
N ALA A 66 -8.15 3.66 -7.35
CA ALA A 66 -8.30 3.27 -8.75
C ALA A 66 -7.78 4.35 -9.70
N LYS A 67 -8.09 5.63 -9.42
CA LYS A 67 -7.56 6.76 -10.19
C LYS A 67 -6.03 6.88 -10.09
N LEU A 68 -5.44 6.63 -8.91
CA LEU A 68 -3.99 6.65 -8.72
C LEU A 68 -3.30 5.50 -9.45
N LEU A 69 -3.85 4.29 -9.38
CA LEU A 69 -3.29 3.10 -10.04
C LEU A 69 -3.38 3.16 -11.57
N ALA A 70 -4.38 3.86 -12.10
CA ALA A 70 -4.53 4.05 -13.55
C ALA A 70 -3.70 5.22 -14.11
N ALA A 71 -3.12 6.06 -13.25
CA ALA A 71 -2.28 7.16 -13.69
C ALA A 71 -0.92 6.65 -14.19
N PRO A 72 -0.30 7.31 -15.20
CA PRO A 72 1.06 6.98 -15.60
C PRO A 72 2.03 7.05 -14.42
N GLY A 73 2.82 5.99 -14.26
CA GLY A 73 3.88 5.88 -13.26
C GLY A 73 5.28 5.89 -13.89
N PRO A 74 6.34 5.95 -13.07
CA PRO A 74 7.72 5.99 -13.56
C PRO A 74 8.23 4.62 -14.05
N LEU A 75 7.47 3.55 -13.87
CA LEU A 75 7.86 2.19 -14.21
C LEU A 75 7.15 1.74 -15.49
N ALA A 76 7.91 1.19 -16.43
CA ALA A 76 7.39 0.52 -17.61
C ALA A 76 6.76 -0.84 -17.26
N ALA A 77 5.92 -1.39 -18.16
CA ALA A 77 5.12 -2.58 -17.89
C ALA A 77 5.95 -3.85 -17.68
N ASP A 78 7.04 -3.99 -18.44
CA ASP A 78 8.05 -5.03 -18.28
C ASP A 78 8.72 -4.95 -16.90
N ARG A 79 9.09 -3.74 -16.48
CA ARG A 79 9.68 -3.51 -15.16
C ARG A 79 8.74 -3.85 -14.02
N ILE A 80 7.45 -3.55 -14.17
CA ILE A 80 6.41 -3.93 -13.21
C ILE A 80 6.32 -5.46 -13.09
N ALA A 81 6.36 -6.19 -14.21
CA ALA A 81 6.30 -7.65 -14.22
C ALA A 81 7.52 -8.29 -13.52
N GLU A 82 8.72 -7.77 -13.76
CA GLU A 82 9.94 -8.22 -13.08
C GLU A 82 9.86 -8.04 -11.56
N LEU A 83 9.44 -6.85 -11.11
CA LEU A 83 9.30 -6.54 -9.68
C LEU A 83 8.21 -7.40 -9.03
N GLN A 84 7.11 -7.66 -9.73
CA GLN A 84 6.06 -8.57 -9.27
C GLN A 84 6.60 -9.99 -9.06
N TRP A 85 7.40 -10.51 -10.01
CA TRP A 85 8.01 -11.83 -9.88
C TRP A 85 8.98 -11.90 -8.69
N ARG A 86 9.84 -10.90 -8.55
CA ARG A 86 10.78 -10.81 -7.44
C ARG A 86 10.07 -10.77 -6.08
N LEU A 87 9.03 -9.95 -5.96
CA LEU A 87 8.23 -9.88 -4.72
C LEU A 87 7.48 -11.18 -4.44
N HIS A 88 7.05 -11.89 -5.49
CA HIS A 88 6.44 -13.22 -5.35
C HIS A 88 7.42 -14.24 -4.74
N GLU A 89 8.66 -14.27 -5.23
CA GLU A 89 9.72 -15.14 -4.71
C GLU A 89 10.12 -14.79 -3.27
N ALA A 90 10.17 -13.49 -2.94
CA ALA A 90 10.50 -13.03 -1.59
C ALA A 90 9.38 -13.27 -0.56
N PHE A 91 8.12 -13.22 -1.01
CA PHE A 91 6.93 -13.36 -0.16
C PHE A 91 5.99 -14.44 -0.72
N PRO A 92 6.40 -15.72 -0.71
CA PRO A 92 5.56 -16.80 -1.21
C PRO A 92 4.29 -16.87 -0.37
N ARG A 93 3.16 -17.15 -1.03
CA ARG A 93 1.89 -17.36 -0.31
C ARG A 93 2.08 -18.53 0.65
N SER A 94 1.98 -18.28 1.94
CA SER A 94 1.88 -19.35 2.93
C SER A 94 0.63 -20.16 2.62
N LYS A 95 0.79 -21.48 2.39
CA LYS A 95 -0.34 -22.41 2.46
C LYS A 95 -0.89 -22.27 3.89
N HIS A 96 -2.14 -21.84 4.05
CA HIS A 96 -2.78 -21.86 5.36
C HIS A 96 -2.71 -23.30 5.88
N ALA A 97 -2.04 -23.51 7.02
CA ALA A 97 -2.32 -24.67 7.86
C ALA A 97 -3.77 -24.54 8.33
N SER A 98 -4.47 -25.67 8.28
CA SER A 98 -5.92 -25.86 8.41
C SER A 98 -6.59 -25.13 9.57
#